data_AF-A0A947HSJ0-F1
#
_entry.id   AF-A0A947HSJ0-F1
#
_cell.length_a   1.000
_cell.length_b   1.000
_cell.length_c   1.000
_cell.angle_alpha   90.00
_cell.angle_beta   90.00
_cell.angle_gamma   90.00
#
_symmetry.space_group_name_H-M   'P 1'
#
loop_
_entity.id
_entity.type
_entity.pdbx_description
1 polymer ?
#
loop_
_entity_poly.entity_id
_entity_poly.type
_entity_poly.pdbx_seq_one_letter_code
_entity_poly.pdbx_strand_id
1 'polypeptide(L)'
;MDDDLLAEWDKHRSRFGLTWLTKIMTAKRLRKVGVDPDTAAQVDTVLRSALAASDPSAYEARAKDAHLICVAIDHRAAIVSMDKKARNGYRSFCTSSPPWREVDYFCLPDHDADLATWCTSPAHPAPPICS
;
A
#
# COMPACT_ATOMS: atom_id res chain seq x y z
N MET A 1 3.10 5.40 -15.79
CA MET A 1 3.91 4.16 -15.78
C MET A 1 4.44 4.01 -17.19
N ASP A 2 5.75 3.83 -17.33
CA ASP A 2 6.38 3.67 -18.65
C ASP A 2 5.91 2.36 -19.30
N ASP A 3 5.71 2.36 -20.62
CA ASP A 3 5.17 1.23 -21.37
C ASP A 3 6.12 0.02 -21.29
N ASP A 4 7.42 0.28 -21.26
CA ASP A 4 8.47 -0.74 -21.12
C ASP A 4 8.40 -1.45 -19.76
N LEU A 5 8.06 -0.70 -18.71
CA LEU A 5 7.97 -1.20 -17.34
C LEU A 5 6.70 -2.06 -17.16
N LEU A 6 5.63 -1.70 -17.87
CA LEU A 6 4.41 -2.50 -17.94
C LEU A 6 4.65 -3.82 -18.69
N ALA A 7 5.41 -3.79 -19.78
CA ALA A 7 5.75 -4.98 -20.56
C ALA A 7 6.62 -5.97 -19.78
N GLU A 8 7.65 -5.49 -19.07
CA GLU A 8 8.51 -6.34 -18.25
C GLU A 8 7.73 -6.93 -17.06
N TRP A 9 6.89 -6.14 -16.40
CA TRP A 9 5.97 -6.65 -15.39
C TRP A 9 5.09 -7.78 -15.95
N ASP A 10 4.50 -7.55 -17.11
CA ASP A 10 3.58 -8.50 -17.74
C ASP A 10 4.23 -9.84 -18.05
N LYS A 11 5.50 -9.81 -18.46
CA LYS A 11 6.35 -10.98 -18.76
C LYS A 11 6.76 -11.78 -17.53
N HIS A 12 6.98 -11.12 -16.39
CA HIS A 12 7.46 -11.76 -15.16
C HIS A 12 6.35 -12.13 -14.16
N ARG A 13 5.07 -11.92 -14.50
CA ARG A 13 3.95 -12.38 -13.66
C ARG A 13 3.90 -13.90 -13.58
N SER A 14 3.78 -14.41 -12.36
CA SER A 14 3.58 -15.85 -12.14
C SER A 14 2.27 -16.33 -12.75
N ARG A 15 2.23 -17.59 -13.19
CA ARG A 15 1.00 -18.22 -13.71
C ARG A 15 -0.14 -18.19 -12.68
N PHE A 16 0.20 -18.32 -11.39
CA PHE A 16 -0.75 -18.14 -10.30
C PHE A 16 -1.33 -16.71 -10.29
N GLY A 17 -0.48 -15.68 -10.34
CA GLY A 17 -0.91 -14.28 -10.35
C GLY A 17 -1.81 -13.93 -11.54
N LEU A 18 -1.47 -14.41 -12.73
CA LEU A 18 -2.31 -14.26 -13.93
C LEU A 18 -3.68 -14.93 -13.79
N THR A 19 -3.70 -16.17 -13.28
CA THR A 19 -4.93 -16.93 -13.09
C THR A 19 -5.84 -16.26 -12.05
N TRP A 20 -5.25 -15.81 -10.93
CA TRP A 20 -5.97 -15.08 -9.89
C TRP A 20 -6.54 -13.76 -10.41
N LEU A 21 -5.73 -12.95 -11.08
CA LEU A 21 -6.14 -11.65 -11.64
C LEU A 21 -7.29 -11.83 -12.63
N THR A 22 -7.17 -12.78 -13.55
CA THR A 22 -8.23 -13.10 -14.52
C THR A 22 -9.53 -13.47 -13.81
N LYS A 23 -9.46 -14.36 -12.81
CA LYS A 23 -10.65 -14.79 -12.04
C LYS A 23 -11.33 -13.62 -11.32
N ILE A 24 -10.57 -12.73 -10.70
CA ILE A 24 -11.11 -11.55 -9.98
C ILE A 24 -11.72 -10.53 -10.95
N MET A 25 -11.06 -10.28 -12.09
CA MET A 25 -11.55 -9.37 -13.14
C MET A 25 -12.84 -9.89 -13.77
N THR A 26 -12.89 -11.16 -14.16
CA THR A 26 -14.10 -11.78 -14.73
C THR A 26 -15.25 -11.80 -13.74
N ALA A 27 -14.96 -12.01 -12.45
CA ALA A 27 -15.96 -11.92 -11.39
C ALA A 27 -16.38 -10.47 -11.06
N LYS A 28 -15.82 -9.45 -11.75
CA LYS A 28 -16.03 -8.01 -11.48
C LYS A 28 -15.79 -7.62 -10.02
N ARG A 29 -14.87 -8.33 -9.36
CA ARG A 29 -14.50 -8.09 -7.95
C ARG A 29 -13.38 -7.05 -7.81
N LEU A 30 -12.72 -6.69 -8.92
CA LEU A 30 -11.80 -5.57 -9.02
C LEU A 30 -12.55 -4.33 -9.50
N ARG A 31 -12.58 -3.29 -8.66
CA ARG A 31 -13.01 -1.95 -9.07
C ARG A 31 -11.77 -1.13 -9.38
N LYS A 32 -11.64 -0.66 -10.61
CA LYS A 32 -10.58 0.30 -10.95
C LYS A 32 -10.89 1.60 -10.21
N VAL A 33 -10.02 2.00 -9.31
CA VAL A 33 -10.11 3.25 -8.57
C VAL A 33 -9.21 4.27 -9.25
N GLY A 34 -9.79 5.44 -9.56
CA GLY A 34 -9.03 6.61 -9.95
C GLY A 34 -8.36 7.22 -8.72
N VAL A 35 -7.22 7.85 -8.93
CA VAL A 35 -6.51 8.65 -7.94
C VAL A 35 -6.50 10.08 -8.47
N ASP A 36 -6.78 11.03 -7.60
CA ASP A 36 -6.70 12.46 -7.87
C ASP A 36 -5.22 12.81 -8.22
N PRO A 37 -4.97 13.48 -9.36
CA PRO A 37 -3.62 13.84 -9.78
C PRO A 37 -2.86 14.69 -8.75
N ASP A 38 -3.55 15.54 -7.99
CA ASP A 38 -2.93 16.41 -6.99
C ASP A 38 -2.49 15.61 -5.77
N THR A 39 -3.32 14.64 -5.32
CA THR A 39 -2.93 13.68 -4.28
C THR A 39 -1.70 12.89 -4.72
N ALA A 40 -1.68 12.40 -5.97
CA ALA A 40 -0.55 11.66 -6.51
C ALA A 40 0.74 12.51 -6.55
N ALA A 41 0.65 13.76 -6.98
CA ALA A 41 1.80 14.69 -7.02
C ALA A 41 2.32 15.03 -5.61
N GLN A 42 1.42 15.21 -4.64
CA GLN A 42 1.79 15.50 -3.26
C GLN A 42 2.50 14.31 -2.61
N VAL A 43 1.99 13.09 -2.81
CA VAL A 43 2.62 11.85 -2.33
C VAL A 43 3.99 11.66 -2.98
N ASP A 44 4.11 11.82 -4.30
CA ASP A 44 5.40 11.70 -5.01
C ASP A 44 6.44 12.71 -4.51
N THR A 45 6.01 13.96 -4.27
CA THR A 45 6.88 15.02 -3.72
C THR A 45 7.42 14.64 -2.34
N VAL A 46 6.56 14.16 -1.43
CA VAL A 46 6.97 13.73 -0.10
C VAL A 46 7.90 12.52 -0.18
N LEU A 47 7.54 11.51 -0.99
CA LEU A 47 8.35 10.31 -1.18
C LEU A 47 9.74 10.65 -1.70
N ARG A 48 9.83 11.50 -2.72
CA ARG A 48 11.09 12.00 -3.24
C ARG A 48 11.84 12.75 -2.16
N SER A 49 11.24 13.73 -1.50
CA SER A 49 11.94 14.53 -0.47
C SER A 49 12.51 13.67 0.68
N ALA A 50 11.82 12.62 1.10
CA ALA A 50 12.26 11.70 2.15
C ALA A 50 13.33 10.70 1.68
N LEU A 51 13.48 10.51 0.37
CA LEU A 51 14.42 9.55 -0.24
C LEU A 51 15.53 10.23 -1.08
N ALA A 52 15.42 11.54 -1.32
CA ALA A 52 16.13 12.29 -2.35
C ALA A 52 17.64 12.41 -2.17
N ALA A 53 18.22 11.88 -1.09
CA ALA A 53 19.65 12.01 -0.84
C ALA A 53 20.38 10.68 -0.64
N SER A 54 19.70 9.54 -0.50
CA SER A 54 20.32 8.39 0.18
C SER A 54 20.38 7.10 -0.64
N ASP A 55 19.34 6.76 -1.41
CA ASP A 55 19.28 5.46 -2.11
C ASP A 55 18.18 5.42 -3.20
N PRO A 56 18.55 5.44 -4.50
CA PRO A 56 17.61 5.29 -5.61
C PRO A 56 16.85 3.96 -5.60
N SER A 57 17.45 2.87 -5.10
CA SER A 57 16.78 1.56 -5.03
C SER A 57 15.68 1.54 -3.95
N ALA A 58 15.88 2.31 -2.87
CA ALA A 58 14.86 2.51 -1.84
C ALA A 58 13.67 3.33 -2.37
N TYR A 59 13.89 4.24 -3.32
CA TYR A 59 12.82 4.94 -4.02
C TYR A 59 11.94 3.99 -4.81
N GLU A 60 12.50 3.15 -5.68
CA GLU A 60 11.69 2.22 -6.49
C GLU A 60 10.91 1.22 -5.63
N ALA A 61 11.55 0.66 -4.60
CA ALA A 61 10.90 -0.24 -3.67
C ALA A 61 9.68 0.39 -2.98
N ARG A 62 9.74 1.70 -2.72
CA ARG A 62 8.67 2.45 -2.03
C ARG A 62 7.70 3.16 -2.97
N ALA A 63 8.08 3.41 -4.22
CA ALA A 63 7.24 4.08 -5.21
C ALA A 63 6.01 3.24 -5.58
N LYS A 64 6.18 1.92 -5.72
CA LYS A 64 5.06 0.96 -5.86
C LYS A 64 4.05 1.12 -4.73
N ASP A 65 4.59 1.25 -3.54
CA ASP A 65 3.90 1.25 -2.26
C ASP A 65 3.22 2.62 -1.99
N ALA A 66 3.73 3.70 -2.57
CA ALA A 66 3.13 5.04 -2.52
C ALA A 66 1.77 5.10 -3.24
N HIS A 67 1.56 4.31 -4.29
CA HIS A 67 0.26 4.26 -4.96
C HIS A 67 -0.86 3.73 -4.05
N LEU A 68 -0.55 2.80 -3.13
CA LEU A 68 -1.52 2.35 -2.14
C LEU A 68 -1.96 3.49 -1.22
N ILE A 69 -1.05 4.41 -0.93
CA ILE A 69 -1.32 5.57 -0.07
C ILE A 69 -2.15 6.62 -0.78
N CYS A 70 -1.87 6.92 -2.05
CA CYS A 70 -2.74 7.82 -2.81
C CYS A 70 -4.18 7.29 -2.84
N VAL A 71 -4.35 5.99 -3.09
CA VAL A 71 -5.68 5.34 -3.06
C VAL A 71 -6.30 5.42 -1.67
N ALA A 72 -5.53 5.19 -0.61
CA ALA A 72 -6.02 5.26 0.76
C ALA A 72 -6.52 6.66 1.14
N ILE A 73 -5.77 7.70 0.77
CA ILE A 73 -6.13 9.10 1.01
C ILE A 73 -7.42 9.44 0.26
N ASP A 74 -7.44 9.23 -1.06
CA ASP A 74 -8.56 9.66 -1.91
C ASP A 74 -9.87 8.95 -1.58
N HIS A 75 -9.77 7.67 -1.20
CA HIS A 75 -10.95 6.84 -0.91
C HIS A 75 -11.24 6.75 0.59
N ARG A 76 -10.51 7.49 1.43
CA ARG A 76 -10.59 7.43 2.91
C ARG A 76 -10.56 5.99 3.43
N ALA A 77 -9.66 5.20 2.86
CA ALA A 77 -9.54 3.78 3.12
C ALA A 77 -8.34 3.48 4.03
N ALA A 78 -8.46 2.40 4.79
CA ALA A 78 -7.35 1.87 5.56
C ALA A 78 -6.44 0.99 4.68
N ILE A 79 -5.15 0.99 4.96
CA ILE A 79 -4.20 0.04 4.38
C ILE A 79 -4.02 -1.10 5.37
N VAL A 80 -4.27 -2.33 4.93
CA VAL A 80 -4.04 -3.54 5.73
C VAL A 80 -2.95 -4.35 5.07
N SER A 81 -1.86 -4.62 5.80
CA SER A 81 -0.71 -5.36 5.30
C SER A 81 -0.34 -6.53 6.21
N MET A 82 0.00 -7.66 5.59
CA MET A 82 0.64 -8.80 6.26
C MET A 82 2.17 -8.77 6.13
N ASP A 83 2.71 -7.80 5.39
CA ASP A 83 4.15 -7.69 5.18
C ASP A 83 4.84 -7.00 6.37
N LYS A 84 5.62 -7.78 7.12
CA LYS A 84 6.40 -7.30 8.27
C LYS A 84 7.48 -6.29 7.90
N LYS A 85 8.08 -6.38 6.71
CA LYS A 85 9.13 -5.44 6.27
C LYS A 85 8.52 -4.11 5.87
N ALA A 86 7.35 -4.15 5.24
CA ALA A 86 6.59 -2.95 4.91
C ALA A 86 6.21 -2.15 6.17
N ARG A 87 5.88 -2.83 7.28
CA ARG A 87 5.52 -2.22 8.59
C ARG A 87 6.43 -1.06 9.01
N ASN A 88 7.74 -1.30 9.07
CA ASN A 88 8.68 -0.31 9.61
C ASN A 88 8.94 0.83 8.62
N GLY A 89 8.97 0.52 7.32
CA GLY A 89 9.11 1.52 6.27
C GLY A 89 7.93 2.49 6.27
N TYR A 90 6.71 1.96 6.34
CA TYR A 90 5.50 2.78 6.32
C TYR A 90 5.21 3.52 7.62
N ARG A 91 5.45 2.90 8.79
CA ARG A 91 5.35 3.58 10.09
C ARG A 91 6.14 4.89 10.10
N SER A 92 7.37 4.85 9.61
CA SER A 92 8.24 6.04 9.56
C SER A 92 7.67 7.13 8.64
N PHE A 93 7.04 6.75 7.53
CA PHE A 93 6.44 7.70 6.57
C PHE A 93 5.11 8.29 7.05
N CYS A 94 4.20 7.46 7.55
CA CYS A 94 2.89 7.91 8.04
C CYS A 94 3.00 8.90 9.21
N THR A 95 4.05 8.80 10.02
CA THR A 95 4.27 9.71 11.16
C THR A 95 4.94 11.03 10.75
N SER A 96 5.75 11.04 9.68
CA SER A 96 6.68 12.13 9.40
C SER A 96 6.12 13.28 8.56
N SER A 97 5.16 13.07 7.65
CA SER A 97 4.69 14.16 6.75
C SER A 97 3.22 14.04 6.32
N PRO A 98 2.41 15.12 6.33
CA PRO A 98 1.14 15.16 5.59
C PRO A 98 1.38 14.98 4.08
N PRO A 99 0.54 14.25 3.34
CA PRO A 99 -0.80 13.72 3.68
C PRO A 99 -0.79 12.31 4.34
N TRP A 100 0.37 11.75 4.65
CA TRP A 100 0.53 10.35 5.05
C TRP A 100 0.01 10.03 6.46
N ARG A 101 -0.21 11.07 7.28
CA ARG A 101 -0.86 10.96 8.60
C ARG A 101 -2.36 10.67 8.51
N GLU A 102 -2.98 10.89 7.35
CA GLU A 102 -4.42 10.69 7.15
C GLU A 102 -4.77 9.24 6.82
N VAL A 103 -3.76 8.38 6.65
CA VAL A 103 -3.96 6.97 6.30
C VAL A 103 -3.81 6.09 7.54
N ASP A 104 -4.88 5.40 7.89
CA ASP A 104 -4.82 4.34 8.89
C ASP A 104 -4.13 3.10 8.31
N TYR A 105 -2.95 2.78 8.84
CA TYR A 105 -2.17 1.61 8.43
C TYR A 105 -2.22 0.52 9.50
N PHE A 106 -2.72 -0.65 9.11
CA PHE A 106 -2.90 -1.81 9.96
C PHE A 106 -1.92 -2.91 9.57
N CYS A 107 -1.21 -3.44 10.57
CA CYS A 107 -0.47 -4.69 10.42
C CYS A 107 -1.21 -5.83 11.07
N LEU A 108 -1.54 -6.85 10.28
CA LEU A 108 -2.18 -8.05 10.80
C LEU A 108 -1.18 -8.89 11.62
N PRO A 109 -1.64 -9.56 12.69
CA PRO A 109 -0.84 -10.51 13.45
C PRO A 109 -0.51 -11.76 12.63
N ASP A 110 0.53 -12.49 13.06
CA ASP A 110 1.18 -13.56 12.29
C ASP A 110 0.44 -14.89 12.26
N HIS A 111 -0.51 -15.10 13.18
CA HIS A 111 -1.22 -16.36 13.32
C HIS A 111 -2.70 -16.21 12.97
N ASP A 112 -3.23 -17.18 12.20
CA ASP A 112 -4.62 -17.20 11.75
C ASP A 112 -5.63 -17.12 12.92
N ALA A 113 -5.27 -17.69 14.09
CA ALA A 113 -6.06 -17.61 15.32
C ALA A 113 -6.15 -16.18 15.87
N ASP A 114 -5.07 -15.40 15.76
CA ASP A 114 -5.02 -14.01 16.19
C ASP A 114 -5.77 -13.10 15.21
N LEU A 115 -5.75 -13.44 13.91
CA LEU A 115 -6.51 -12.79 12.85
C LEU A 115 -8.03 -12.93 13.03
N ALA A 116 -8.51 -14.15 13.31
CA ALA A 116 -9.93 -14.41 13.56
C ALA A 116 -10.41 -13.68 14.83
N THR A 117 -9.58 -13.67 15.87
CA THR A 117 -9.84 -12.94 17.12
C THR A 117 -9.84 -11.42 16.89
N TRP A 118 -8.90 -10.90 16.10
CA TRP A 118 -8.82 -9.49 15.74
C TRP A 118 -10.05 -9.03 14.92
N CYS A 119 -10.51 -9.83 13.95
CA CYS A 119 -11.69 -9.55 13.14
C CYS A 119 -13.03 -9.58 13.91
N THR A 120 -13.08 -10.24 15.07
CA THR A 120 -14.32 -10.45 15.84
C THR A 120 -14.40 -9.59 17.12
N SER A 121 -13.37 -8.80 17.42
CA SER A 121 -13.36 -7.94 18.61
C SER A 121 -14.30 -6.73 18.43
N PRO A 122 -15.29 -6.52 19.34
CA PRO A 122 -16.32 -5.50 19.21
C PRO A 122 -15.83 -4.07 19.49
N ALA A 123 -14.71 -3.93 20.19
CA ALA A 123 -13.86 -2.77 20.06
C ALA A 123 -12.82 -3.15 19.02
N HIS A 124 -12.72 -2.41 17.91
CA HIS A 124 -11.41 -2.27 17.30
C HIS A 124 -10.56 -1.60 18.39
N PRO A 125 -9.63 -2.28 19.10
CA PRO A 125 -8.50 -1.50 19.57
C PRO A 125 -7.97 -0.87 18.28
N ALA A 126 -7.82 0.46 18.27
CA ALA A 126 -7.04 1.08 17.21
C ALA A 126 -5.83 0.18 16.97
N PRO A 127 -5.54 -0.22 15.72
CA PRO A 127 -4.35 -1.02 15.46
C PRO A 127 -3.22 -0.29 16.17
N PRO A 128 -2.32 -0.98 16.89
CA PRO A 128 -1.34 -0.30 17.73
C PRO A 128 -0.73 0.82 16.90
N ILE A 129 -1.16 2.06 17.20
CA ILE A 129 -0.71 3.22 16.45
C ILE A 129 0.76 3.15 16.65
N CYS A 130 1.42 3.20 15.52
CA CYS A 130 2.75 2.70 15.43
C CYS A 130 3.68 3.73 16.13
N SER A 131 3.76 3.66 17.46
CA SER A 131 4.48 4.55 18.39
C SER A 131 5.94 4.19 18.53
#